data_AF-A0A537LU48-F1
#
_entry.id   AF-A0A537LU48-F1
#
_cell.length_a   1.000
_cell.length_b   1.000
_cell.length_c   1.000
_cell.angle_alpha   90.00
_cell.angle_beta   90.00
_cell.angle_gamma   90.00
#
_symmetry.space_group_name_H-M   'P 1'
#
loop_
_entity.id
_entity.type
_entity.pdbx_description
1 polymer ?
#
loop_
_entity_poly.entity_id
_entity_poly.type
_entity_poly.pdbx_seq_one_letter_code
_entity_poly.pdbx_strand_id
1 'polypeptide(L)'
;MLLDIPDLSVEEITLEVNNLQAHIALDARLANLLKLTAGADASIDNVKLTIKGVHAQATLIVRLDNVRAIIERTLQTLDANPQLMTQLLSTVDNTVNTVGGVANNTVGTVGGIASSALRNGQLLDLAKSGLTEVSRTVNAAGQTVRRVRDSGGALTEVVTDTANRIVSSRRVGQ
;
A
#
# COMPACT_ATOMS: atom_id res chain seq x y z
N MET A 1 -21.88 11.30 0.95
CA MET A 1 -21.49 11.52 -0.45
C MET A 1 -21.74 10.22 -1.20
N LEU A 2 -22.41 10.29 -2.33
CA LEU A 2 -22.65 9.14 -3.21
C LEU A 2 -21.73 9.28 -4.40
N LEU A 3 -20.91 8.27 -4.67
CA LEU A 3 -20.18 8.16 -5.92
C LEU A 3 -20.81 7.01 -6.69
N ASP A 4 -21.43 7.32 -7.81
CA ASP A 4 -22.09 6.34 -8.66
C ASP A 4 -21.35 6.25 -9.99
N ILE A 5 -21.08 5.02 -10.43
CA ILE A 5 -20.44 4.69 -11.69
C ILE A 5 -21.46 3.86 -12.48
N PRO A 6 -22.33 4.51 -13.28
CA PRO A 6 -23.48 3.87 -13.92
C PRO A 6 -23.09 2.98 -15.11
N ASP A 7 -21.87 3.11 -15.62
CA ASP A 7 -21.32 2.28 -16.68
C ASP A 7 -19.84 2.00 -16.40
N LEU A 8 -19.58 0.82 -15.84
CA LEU A 8 -18.25 0.26 -15.68
C LEU A 8 -18.04 -0.80 -16.76
N SER A 9 -17.32 -0.42 -17.81
CA SER A 9 -17.01 -1.31 -18.91
C SER A 9 -15.57 -1.81 -18.79
N VAL A 10 -15.39 -3.14 -18.87
CA VAL A 10 -14.10 -3.82 -18.91
C VAL A 10 -14.05 -4.65 -20.18
N GLU A 11 -13.04 -4.41 -21.01
CA GLU A 11 -12.89 -5.10 -22.29
C GLU A 11 -12.67 -6.60 -22.12
N GLU A 12 -11.83 -6.99 -21.17
CA GLU A 12 -11.50 -8.39 -20.92
C GLU A 12 -11.16 -8.65 -19.44
N ILE A 13 -11.69 -9.75 -18.90
CA ILE A 13 -11.30 -10.34 -17.62
C ILE A 13 -10.73 -11.73 -17.92
N THR A 14 -9.47 -11.96 -17.57
CA THR A 14 -8.84 -13.29 -17.66
C THR A 14 -8.60 -13.85 -16.26
N LEU A 15 -9.14 -15.04 -16.00
CA LEU A 15 -8.98 -15.81 -14.78
C LEU A 15 -8.17 -17.07 -15.11
N GLU A 16 -7.00 -17.20 -14.48
CA GLU A 16 -6.13 -18.38 -14.59
C GLU A 16 -6.09 -19.10 -13.24
N VAL A 17 -6.52 -20.36 -13.24
CA VAL A 17 -6.59 -21.21 -12.05
C VAL A 17 -5.77 -22.45 -12.29
N ASN A 18 -4.83 -22.71 -11.40
CA ASN A 18 -4.03 -23.93 -11.43
C ASN A 18 -4.59 -24.95 -10.45
N ASN A 19 -4.45 -26.23 -10.79
CA ASN A 19 -4.83 -27.38 -9.96
C ASN A 19 -6.28 -27.33 -9.48
N LEU A 20 -7.23 -27.00 -10.36
CA LEU A 20 -8.66 -27.01 -10.05
C LEU A 20 -9.10 -28.45 -9.77
N GLN A 21 -9.58 -28.70 -8.56
CA GLN A 21 -10.10 -30.00 -8.14
C GLN A 21 -11.59 -29.90 -7.89
N ALA A 22 -12.34 -30.92 -8.30
CA ALA A 22 -13.76 -31.05 -8.09
C ALA A 22 -14.05 -32.44 -7.51
N HIS A 23 -14.81 -32.45 -6.41
CA HIS A 23 -15.27 -33.65 -5.75
C HIS A 23 -16.79 -33.73 -5.92
N ILE A 24 -17.28 -34.82 -6.48
CA ILE A 24 -18.71 -35.07 -6.70
C ILE A 24 -19.09 -36.27 -5.86
N ALA A 25 -20.07 -36.12 -4.98
CA ALA A 25 -20.61 -37.20 -4.18
C ALA A 25 -22.12 -37.30 -4.37
N LEU A 26 -22.61 -38.52 -4.56
CA LEU A 26 -24.02 -38.87 -4.65
C LEU A 26 -24.34 -39.83 -3.50
N ASP A 27 -25.24 -39.42 -2.60
CA ASP A 27 -25.90 -40.30 -1.62
C ASP A 27 -27.39 -40.30 -1.95
N ALA A 28 -27.88 -41.43 -2.45
CA ALA A 28 -29.29 -41.64 -2.77
C ALA A 28 -29.82 -42.82 -1.95
N ARG A 29 -30.92 -42.58 -1.23
CA ARG A 29 -31.58 -43.59 -0.39
C ARG A 29 -33.06 -43.68 -0.75
N LEU A 30 -33.56 -44.90 -0.92
CA LEU A 30 -34.98 -45.19 -1.09
C LEU A 30 -35.42 -46.16 0.00
N ALA A 31 -35.95 -45.60 1.09
CA ALA A 31 -36.43 -46.34 2.27
C ALA A 31 -35.47 -47.49 2.65
N ASN A 32 -35.98 -48.73 2.61
CA ASN A 32 -35.22 -49.95 2.92
C ASN A 32 -34.80 -50.72 1.65
N LEU A 33 -35.05 -50.16 0.46
CA LEU A 33 -34.94 -50.86 -0.82
C LEU A 33 -33.66 -50.50 -1.58
N LEU A 34 -33.22 -49.24 -1.51
CA LEU A 34 -32.04 -48.78 -2.24
C LEU A 34 -31.17 -47.90 -1.35
N LYS A 35 -29.87 -48.19 -1.35
CA LYS A 35 -28.82 -47.30 -0.89
C LYS A 35 -27.75 -47.25 -1.97
N LEU A 36 -27.59 -46.10 -2.60
CA LEU A 36 -26.58 -45.83 -3.61
C LEU A 36 -25.66 -44.73 -3.09
N THR A 37 -24.39 -45.05 -2.98
CA THR A 37 -23.32 -44.11 -2.70
C THR A 37 -22.33 -44.15 -3.85
N ALA A 38 -22.11 -43.02 -4.50
CA ALA A 38 -21.11 -42.88 -5.55
C ALA A 38 -20.29 -41.62 -5.32
N GLY A 39 -19.00 -41.67 -5.63
CA GLY A 39 -18.09 -40.54 -5.56
C GLY A 39 -17.26 -40.48 -6.82
N ALA A 40 -16.91 -39.27 -7.27
CA ALA A 40 -15.99 -39.04 -8.35
C ALA A 40 -15.13 -37.80 -8.03
N ASP A 41 -13.83 -37.94 -8.25
CA ASP A 41 -12.87 -36.85 -8.13
C ASP A 41 -12.39 -36.48 -9.54
N ALA A 42 -12.34 -35.19 -9.82
CA ALA A 42 -11.82 -34.64 -11.07
C ALA A 42 -10.79 -33.57 -10.77
N SER A 43 -9.72 -33.54 -11.54
CA SER A 43 -8.69 -32.51 -11.43
C SER A 43 -8.34 -31.95 -12.80
N ILE A 44 -8.13 -30.64 -12.87
CA ILE A 44 -7.66 -29.92 -14.05
C ILE A 44 -6.43 -29.11 -13.63
N ASP A 45 -5.29 -29.37 -14.26
CA ASP A 45 -4.03 -28.73 -13.88
C ASP A 45 -4.03 -27.23 -14.16
N ASN A 46 -4.64 -26.80 -15.27
CA ASN A 46 -4.66 -25.40 -15.67
C ASN A 46 -6.01 -25.05 -16.31
N VAL A 47 -6.66 -24.00 -15.82
CA VAL A 47 -7.89 -23.42 -16.36
C VAL A 47 -7.61 -21.97 -16.70
N LYS A 48 -7.93 -21.59 -17.95
CA LYS A 48 -7.91 -20.20 -18.39
C LYS A 48 -9.30 -19.82 -18.87
N LEU A 49 -9.94 -18.90 -18.14
CA LEU A 49 -11.24 -18.36 -18.46
C LEU A 49 -11.08 -16.90 -18.86
N THR A 50 -11.42 -16.58 -20.11
CA THR A 50 -11.42 -15.21 -20.63
C THR A 50 -12.86 -14.76 -20.86
N ILE A 51 -13.27 -13.68 -20.20
CA ILE A 51 -14.58 -13.05 -20.31
C ILE A 51 -14.38 -11.71 -21.01
N LYS A 52 -15.05 -11.49 -22.16
CA LYS A 52 -14.94 -10.25 -22.93
C LYS A 52 -16.19 -9.40 -22.79
N GLY A 53 -16.05 -8.09 -22.89
CA GLY A 53 -17.16 -7.14 -22.91
C GLY A 53 -17.97 -7.15 -21.62
N VAL A 54 -17.30 -7.01 -20.49
CA VAL A 54 -17.94 -6.98 -19.17
C VAL A 54 -18.49 -5.59 -18.91
N HIS A 55 -19.80 -5.49 -18.70
CA HIS A 55 -20.47 -4.26 -18.28
C HIS A 55 -21.03 -4.44 -16.88
N ALA A 56 -20.69 -3.52 -15.98
CA ALA A 56 -21.09 -3.53 -14.59
C ALA A 56 -21.53 -2.12 -14.14
N GLN A 57 -22.17 -2.05 -12.98
CA GLN A 57 -22.55 -0.80 -12.33
C GLN A 57 -21.97 -0.83 -10.92
N ALA A 58 -21.36 0.26 -10.49
CA ALA A 58 -20.71 0.34 -9.18
C ALA A 58 -21.15 1.60 -8.45
N THR A 59 -21.74 1.42 -7.26
CA THR A 59 -22.20 2.53 -6.42
C THR A 59 -21.46 2.50 -5.09
N LEU A 60 -20.74 3.56 -4.77
CA LEU A 60 -20.05 3.78 -3.50
C LEU A 60 -20.83 4.79 -2.65
N ILE A 61 -21.40 4.31 -1.55
CA ILE A 61 -22.13 5.14 -0.56
C ILE A 61 -21.18 5.50 0.59
N VAL A 62 -20.77 6.77 0.67
CA VAL A 62 -19.93 7.28 1.76
C VAL A 62 -20.80 7.99 2.80
N ARG A 63 -20.89 7.43 4.00
CA ARG A 63 -21.48 8.09 5.18
C ARG A 63 -20.41 8.90 5.90
N LEU A 64 -20.62 10.21 6.02
CA LEU A 64 -19.63 11.17 6.55
C LEU A 64 -19.85 11.50 8.04
N ASP A 65 -20.65 10.71 8.76
CA ASP A 65 -21.08 11.03 10.13
C ASP A 65 -19.89 11.26 11.08
N ASN A 66 -18.75 10.63 10.81
CA ASN A 66 -17.52 10.78 11.59
C ASN A 66 -16.52 11.77 11.01
N VAL A 67 -16.71 12.30 9.79
CA VAL A 67 -15.75 13.25 9.20
C VAL A 67 -15.76 14.57 9.95
N ARG A 68 -16.94 15.02 10.39
CA ARG A 68 -17.05 16.17 11.29
C ARG A 68 -16.32 15.91 12.62
N ALA A 69 -16.49 14.73 13.23
CA ALA A 69 -15.80 14.38 14.48
C ALA A 69 -14.27 14.28 14.30
N ILE A 70 -13.80 13.81 13.13
CA ILE A 70 -12.38 13.78 12.78
C ILE A 70 -11.85 15.22 12.62
N ILE A 71 -12.57 16.10 11.93
CA ILE A 71 -12.19 17.51 11.75
C ILE A 71 -12.24 18.27 13.08
N GLU A 72 -13.27 18.09 13.90
CA GLU A 72 -13.36 18.70 15.23
C GLU A 72 -12.24 18.20 16.13
N ARG A 73 -11.88 16.91 16.08
CA ARG A 73 -10.75 16.36 16.82
C ARG A 73 -9.41 16.85 16.31
N THR A 74 -9.21 17.04 15.00
CA THR A 74 -7.96 17.61 14.47
C THR A 74 -7.83 19.09 14.80
N LEU A 75 -8.94 19.85 14.75
CA LEU A 75 -8.98 21.26 15.18
C LEU A 75 -8.73 21.38 16.70
N GLN A 76 -9.34 20.53 17.53
CA GLN A 76 -9.05 20.45 18.96
C GLN A 76 -7.61 20.01 19.25
N THR A 77 -7.05 19.10 18.46
CA THR A 77 -5.65 18.68 18.61
C THR A 77 -4.71 19.82 18.25
N LEU A 78 -5.02 20.63 17.23
CA LEU A 78 -4.26 21.82 16.86
C LEU A 78 -4.35 22.91 17.94
N ASP A 79 -5.54 23.12 18.50
CA ASP A 79 -5.81 24.08 19.56
C ASP A 79 -5.14 23.69 20.89
N ALA A 80 -5.16 22.39 21.24
CA ALA A 80 -4.50 21.86 22.43
C ALA A 80 -2.98 21.65 22.26
N ASN A 81 -2.44 21.75 21.04
CA ASN A 81 -1.02 21.61 20.74
C ASN A 81 -0.51 22.74 19.83
N PRO A 82 -0.47 24.00 20.33
CA PRO A 82 -0.03 25.17 19.55
C PRO A 82 1.43 25.05 19.04
N GLN A 83 2.22 24.18 19.66
CA GLN A 83 3.57 23.79 19.19
C GLN A 83 3.61 23.20 17.77
N LEU A 84 2.50 22.67 17.24
CA LEU A 84 2.39 22.21 15.85
C LEU A 84 2.30 23.38 14.85
N MET A 85 1.77 24.54 15.27
CA MET A 85 1.75 25.75 14.45
C MET A 85 3.13 26.40 14.36
N THR A 86 3.92 26.37 15.43
CA THR A 86 5.31 26.85 15.40
C THR A 86 6.20 26.00 14.49
N GLN A 87 5.92 24.70 14.31
CA GLN A 87 6.65 23.84 13.37
C GLN A 87 6.26 24.07 11.90
N LEU A 88 5.01 24.45 11.62
CA LEU A 88 4.57 24.80 10.26
C LEU A 88 4.97 26.22 9.85
N LEU A 89 4.89 27.20 10.75
CA LEU A 89 5.36 28.58 10.50
C LEU A 89 6.88 28.66 10.37
N SER A 90 7.63 27.89 11.17
CA SER A 90 9.07 27.77 10.97
C SER A 90 9.46 27.07 9.66
N THR A 91 8.58 26.26 9.06
CA THR A 91 8.84 25.67 7.73
C THR A 91 8.64 26.70 6.61
N VAL A 92 7.70 27.64 6.74
CA VAL A 92 7.55 28.76 5.79
C VAL A 92 8.69 29.78 5.92
N ASP A 93 9.13 30.09 7.16
CA ASP A 93 10.30 30.95 7.38
C ASP A 93 11.63 30.29 6.94
N ASN A 94 11.73 28.96 7.03
CA ASN A 94 12.88 28.23 6.50
C ASN A 94 12.88 28.15 4.97
N THR A 95 11.76 28.40 4.28
CA THR A 95 11.76 28.41 2.81
C THR A 95 12.22 29.76 2.25
N VAL A 96 12.07 30.86 3.00
CA VAL A 96 12.56 32.19 2.60
C VAL A 96 14.02 32.41 3.03
N ASN A 97 14.47 31.82 4.14
CA ASN A 97 15.87 31.93 4.60
C ASN A 97 16.83 30.90 3.98
N THR A 98 16.36 29.84 3.33
CA THR A 98 17.25 28.84 2.72
C THR A 98 17.89 29.31 1.39
N VAL A 99 17.46 30.44 0.82
CA VAL A 99 18.16 31.05 -0.34
C VAL A 99 19.31 31.98 0.08
N GLY A 100 19.44 32.31 1.38
CA GLY A 100 20.41 33.30 1.88
C GLY A 100 21.62 32.77 2.66
N GLY A 101 21.74 31.46 2.91
CA GLY A 101 22.65 30.98 3.96
C GLY A 101 23.23 29.58 3.81
N VAL A 102 23.54 29.14 2.59
CA VAL A 102 24.33 27.90 2.38
C VAL A 102 25.74 28.24 1.91
N ALA A 103 26.42 29.09 2.69
CA ALA A 103 27.86 29.19 2.67
C ALA A 103 28.36 28.53 3.97
N ASN A 104 29.20 27.50 3.81
CA ASN A 104 30.06 26.96 4.86
C ASN A 104 29.47 25.91 5.82
N ASN A 105 29.01 24.77 5.29
CA ASN A 105 29.52 23.46 5.74
C ASN A 105 29.09 22.35 4.78
N THR A 106 29.89 21.29 4.67
CA THR A 106 29.58 19.99 4.04
C THR A 106 29.74 19.83 2.51
N VAL A 107 30.94 20.10 2.01
CA VAL A 107 31.50 19.43 0.81
C VAL A 107 31.95 17.98 1.15
N GLY A 108 31.18 17.26 1.97
CA GLY A 108 31.57 15.92 2.46
C GLY A 108 30.42 15.03 2.93
N THR A 109 29.16 15.45 2.82
CA THR A 109 28.01 14.69 3.39
C THR A 109 26.87 14.49 2.40
N VAL A 110 27.14 14.56 1.09
CA VAL A 110 26.14 14.20 0.05
C VAL A 110 25.82 12.69 0.07
N GLY A 111 26.60 11.87 0.80
CA GLY A 111 26.34 10.43 0.98
C GLY A 111 25.67 10.02 2.31
N GLY A 112 25.41 10.95 3.24
CA GLY A 112 25.06 10.63 4.65
C GLY A 112 23.65 11.00 5.13
N ILE A 113 22.92 11.81 4.37
CA ILE A 113 21.54 12.20 4.70
C ILE A 113 20.55 11.03 4.54
N ALA A 114 20.75 10.18 3.53
CA ALA A 114 19.98 8.94 3.38
C ALA A 114 20.20 7.97 4.56
N SER A 115 21.42 7.89 5.09
CA SER A 115 21.78 7.00 6.21
C SER A 115 21.14 7.44 7.54
N SER A 116 20.94 8.74 7.72
CA SER A 116 20.35 9.28 8.94
C SER A 116 18.83 9.16 8.96
N ALA A 117 18.18 9.19 7.79
CA ALA A 117 16.74 9.02 7.64
C ALA A 117 16.28 7.55 7.63
N LEU A 118 17.18 6.61 7.34
CA LEU A 118 16.89 5.18 7.22
C LEU A 118 17.34 4.38 8.46
N ARG A 119 16.94 4.81 9.66
CA ARG A 119 17.25 4.08 10.91
C ARG A 119 16.14 3.11 11.29
N ASN A 120 16.53 1.89 11.66
CA ASN A 120 15.59 0.90 12.20
C ASN A 120 14.81 1.47 13.39
N GLY A 121 13.49 1.27 13.40
CA GLY A 121 12.56 1.75 14.41
C GLY A 121 11.99 3.14 14.17
N GLN A 122 12.55 3.94 13.25
CA GLN A 122 11.99 5.26 12.91
C GLN A 122 10.93 5.18 11.81
N LEU A 123 10.01 6.14 11.80
CA LEU A 123 9.04 6.29 10.71
C LEU A 123 9.77 6.70 9.43
N LEU A 124 9.46 6.02 8.33
CA LEU A 124 9.99 6.37 7.03
C LEU A 124 9.28 7.61 6.47
N ASP A 125 10.00 8.73 6.40
CA ASP A 125 9.52 10.01 5.84
C ASP A 125 10.32 10.36 4.56
N LEU A 126 9.80 9.95 3.40
CA LEU A 126 10.44 10.18 2.10
C LEU A 126 10.56 11.67 1.76
N ALA A 127 9.59 12.48 2.20
CA ALA A 127 9.55 13.91 1.90
C ALA A 127 10.68 14.67 2.61
N LYS A 128 11.02 14.25 3.84
CA LYS A 128 12.15 14.83 4.61
C LYS A 128 13.50 14.19 4.31
N SER A 129 13.51 12.96 3.79
CA SER A 129 14.76 12.24 3.53
C SER A 129 15.42 12.59 2.19
N GLY A 130 14.73 13.34 1.30
CA GLY A 130 15.22 13.62 -0.04
C GLY A 130 15.36 12.36 -0.90
N LEU A 131 14.52 11.34 -0.64
CA LEU A 131 14.55 10.06 -1.32
C LEU A 131 13.33 9.95 -2.25
N THR A 132 13.55 9.51 -3.48
CA THR A 132 12.49 9.28 -4.46
C THR A 132 12.10 7.80 -4.47
N GLU A 133 10.82 7.49 -4.28
CA GLU A 133 10.33 6.11 -4.40
C GLU A 133 10.37 5.64 -5.85
N VAL A 134 11.03 4.50 -6.09
CA VAL A 134 11.16 3.85 -7.39
C VAL A 134 10.19 2.68 -7.51
N SER A 135 10.02 1.90 -6.44
CA SER A 135 9.06 0.79 -6.43
C SER A 135 8.58 0.46 -5.01
N ARG A 136 7.38 -0.11 -4.89
CA ARG A 136 6.78 -0.56 -3.63
C ARG A 136 6.13 -1.93 -3.80
N THR A 137 6.34 -2.81 -2.84
CA THR A 137 5.73 -4.16 -2.79
C THR A 137 5.47 -4.53 -1.33
N VAL A 138 4.50 -5.41 -1.07
CA VAL A 138 4.25 -5.96 0.27
C VAL A 138 4.67 -7.43 0.28
N ASN A 139 5.43 -7.85 1.29
CA ASN A 139 5.87 -9.25 1.41
C ASN A 139 4.82 -10.12 2.13
N ALA A 140 5.04 -11.44 2.16
CA ALA A 140 4.14 -12.39 2.82
C ALA A 140 3.99 -12.17 4.35
N ALA A 141 4.89 -11.39 4.97
CA ALA A 141 4.83 -11.01 6.38
C ALA A 141 4.07 -9.69 6.62
N GLY A 142 3.44 -9.10 5.58
CA GLY A 142 2.70 -7.84 5.67
C GLY A 142 3.57 -6.59 5.77
N GLN A 143 4.89 -6.71 5.56
CA GLN A 143 5.83 -5.59 5.57
C GLN A 143 5.90 -4.94 4.19
N THR A 144 6.08 -3.63 4.15
CA THR A 144 6.21 -2.87 2.90
C THR A 144 7.68 -2.76 2.52
N VAL A 145 8.06 -3.33 1.38
CA VAL A 145 9.38 -3.21 0.77
C VAL A 145 9.36 -2.09 -0.26
N ARG A 146 10.21 -1.09 -0.09
CA ARG A 146 10.31 0.11 -0.93
C ARG A 146 11.72 0.21 -1.49
N ARG A 147 11.86 0.39 -2.80
CA ARG A 147 13.12 0.81 -3.39
C ARG A 147 13.08 2.31 -3.56
N VAL A 148 14.07 2.99 -2.99
CA VAL A 148 14.20 4.44 -3.01
C VAL A 148 15.53 4.83 -3.61
N ARG A 149 15.56 5.96 -4.31
CA ARG A 149 16.75 6.52 -4.93
C ARG A 149 17.12 7.83 -4.23
N ASP A 150 18.39 7.99 -3.89
CA ASP A 150 18.90 9.26 -3.39
C ASP A 150 19.25 10.24 -4.52
N SER A 151 19.54 11.50 -4.18
CA SER A 151 19.94 12.53 -5.15
C SER A 151 21.27 12.22 -5.86
N GLY A 152 22.07 11.29 -5.32
CA GLY A 152 23.29 10.77 -5.95
C GLY A 152 23.06 9.59 -6.89
N GLY A 153 21.80 9.16 -7.06
CA GLY A 153 21.42 8.05 -7.93
C GLY A 153 21.53 6.67 -7.29
N ALA A 154 21.95 6.55 -6.02
CA ALA A 154 22.08 5.26 -5.38
C ALA A 154 20.72 4.69 -4.99
N LEU A 155 20.52 3.39 -5.24
CA LEU A 155 19.29 2.68 -4.88
C LEU A 155 19.44 2.05 -3.50
N THR A 156 18.40 2.20 -2.67
CA THR A 156 18.29 1.58 -1.36
C THR A 156 16.94 0.89 -1.23
N GLU A 157 16.94 -0.34 -0.74
CA GLU A 157 15.75 -1.08 -0.38
C GLU A 157 15.48 -0.88 1.10
N VAL A 158 14.27 -0.42 1.43
CA VAL A 158 13.82 -0.12 2.78
C VAL A 158 12.58 -0.96 3.05
N VAL A 159 12.64 -1.76 4.10
CA VAL A 159 11.51 -2.57 4.57
C VAL A 159 10.89 -1.86 5.76
N THR A 160 9.58 -1.60 5.71
CA THR A 160 8.82 -1.03 6.82
C THR A 160 7.74 -1.98 7.32
N ASP A 161 7.39 -1.86 8.60
CA ASP A 161 6.25 -2.56 9.19
C ASP A 161 4.90 -1.91 8.77
N THR A 162 3.80 -2.45 9.27
CA THR A 162 2.44 -1.93 9.05
C THR A 162 2.22 -0.52 9.63
N ALA A 163 3.08 -0.06 10.54
CA ALA A 163 3.10 1.31 11.06
C ALA A 163 4.05 2.23 10.28
N ASN A 164 4.58 1.77 9.14
CA ASN A 164 5.56 2.46 8.30
C ASN A 164 6.87 2.79 9.04
N ARG A 165 7.21 2.04 10.09
CA ARG A 165 8.52 2.10 10.75
C ARG A 165 9.52 1.21 10.03
N ILE A 166 10.75 1.69 9.88
CA ILE A 166 11.83 0.98 9.21
C ILE A 166 12.22 -0.24 10.04
N VAL A 167 12.12 -1.42 9.43
CA VAL A 167 12.58 -2.69 9.99
C VAL A 167 14.00 -2.98 9.53
N SER A 168 14.28 -2.69 8.26
CA SER A 168 15.61 -2.80 7.69
C SER A 168 15.79 -1.87 6.50
N SER A 169 17.04 -1.50 6.22
CA SER A 169 17.42 -0.80 4.99
C SER A 169 18.74 -1.36 4.47
N ARG A 170 18.83 -1.64 3.17
CA ARG A 170 20.06 -2.08 2.52
C ARG A 170 20.24 -1.38 1.18
N ARG A 171 21.46 -0.97 0.86
CA ARG A 171 21.76 -0.46 -0.49
C ARG A 171 21.63 -1.60 -1.50
N VAL A 172 20.92 -1.34 -2.58
CA VAL A 172 20.83 -2.23 -3.74
C VAL A 172 21.96 -1.81 -4.66
N GLY A 173 22.92 -2.72 -4.87
CA GLY A 173 24.11 -2.45 -5.68
C GLY A 173 23.75 -2.00 -7.11
N GLN A 174 24.66 -1.21 -7.69
CA GLN A 174 24.60 -0.73 -9.07
C GLN A 174 24.55 -1.88 -10.08
#